data_AF-A0A9W7LSF2-F1
#
_entry.id   AF-A0A9W7LSF2-F1
#
_cell.length_a   1.000
_cell.length_b   1.000
_cell.length_c   1.000
_cell.angle_alpha   90.00
_cell.angle_beta   90.00
_cell.angle_gamma   90.00
#
_symmetry.space_group_name_H-M   'P 1'
#
loop_
_entity.id
_entity.type
_entity.pdbx_description
1 polymer ?
#
loop_
_entity_poly.entity_id
_entity_poly.type
_entity_poly.pdbx_seq_one_letter_code
_entity_poly.pdbx_strand_id
1 'polypeptide(L)'
;MVSLKVQRRLAASLLNCGKGKVWLDPCEPLLISMASSRMDIRKLVKDNLVTRKPNISWSRWRNRKGNDIGNPRRVGYGKRKGTREARLPSKLLWMRR
;
A
#
# COMPACT_ATOMS: atom_id res chain seq x y z
N MET A 1 15.42 -19.82 -22.22
CA MET A 1 14.45 -19.07 -21.39
C MET A 1 14.70 -17.58 -21.57
N VAL A 2 13.65 -16.78 -21.80
CA VAL A 2 13.78 -15.35 -22.16
C VAL A 2 14.09 -14.50 -20.93
N SER A 3 15.05 -13.58 -21.03
CA SER A 3 15.46 -12.68 -19.93
C SER A 3 14.77 -11.32 -20.01
N LEU A 4 13.84 -11.05 -19.09
CA LEU A 4 13.08 -9.78 -19.03
C LEU A 4 13.61 -8.79 -17.96
N LYS A 5 14.86 -8.97 -17.51
CA LYS A 5 15.45 -8.19 -16.42
C LYS A 5 15.57 -6.69 -16.77
N VAL A 6 15.93 -6.40 -18.02
CA VAL A 6 16.12 -5.02 -18.51
C VAL A 6 14.78 -4.32 -18.65
N GLN A 7 13.81 -4.97 -19.26
CA GLN A 7 12.45 -4.48 -19.48
C GLN A 7 11.77 -4.16 -18.15
N ARG A 8 11.88 -5.06 -17.17
CA ARG A 8 11.35 -4.83 -15.83
C ARG A 8 12.01 -3.63 -15.14
N ARG A 9 13.32 -3.42 -15.34
CA ARG A 9 14.04 -2.25 -14.80
C ARG A 9 13.59 -0.95 -15.48
N LEU A 10 13.47 -0.94 -16.80
CA LEU A 10 13.05 0.24 -17.57
C LEU A 10 11.60 0.62 -17.27
N ALA A 11 10.69 -0.36 -17.24
CA ALA A 11 9.28 -0.16 -16.91
C ALA A 11 9.10 0.40 -15.49
N ALA A 12 9.85 -0.11 -14.51
CA ALA A 12 9.81 0.38 -13.13
C ALA A 12 10.22 1.86 -13.03
N SER A 13 11.26 2.25 -13.76
CA SER A 13 11.73 3.64 -13.82
C SER A 13 10.75 4.57 -14.54
N LEU A 14 9.99 4.09 -15.52
CA LEU A 14 8.99 4.90 -16.25
C LEU A 14 7.67 5.05 -15.47
N LEU A 15 7.24 4.00 -14.76
CA LEU A 15 5.98 3.97 -14.01
C LEU A 15 6.13 4.49 -12.56
N ASN A 16 7.31 5.00 -12.21
CA ASN A 16 7.67 5.46 -10.86
C ASN A 16 7.27 4.46 -9.77
N CYS A 17 7.62 3.19 -9.96
CA CYS A 17 7.29 2.10 -9.05
C CYS A 17 8.45 1.12 -8.87
N GLY A 18 8.36 0.25 -7.85
CA GLY A 18 9.36 -0.80 -7.63
C GLY A 18 9.25 -1.91 -8.68
N LYS A 19 10.36 -2.62 -8.95
CA LYS A 19 10.40 -3.75 -9.91
C LYS A 19 9.34 -4.84 -9.63
N GLY A 20 9.00 -5.06 -8.37
CA GLY A 20 7.95 -6.02 -7.97
C GLY A 20 6.51 -5.58 -8.27
N LYS A 21 6.30 -4.30 -8.60
CA LYS A 21 4.99 -3.75 -8.99
C LYS A 21 4.78 -3.75 -10.50
N VAL A 22 5.80 -4.03 -11.30
CA VAL A 22 5.65 -4.18 -12.75
C VAL A 22 5.07 -5.56 -13.03
N TRP A 23 3.91 -5.60 -13.67
CA TRP A 23 3.35 -6.78 -14.28
C TRP A 23 3.73 -6.80 -15.76
N LEU A 24 4.20 -7.95 -16.23
CA LEU A 24 4.53 -8.24 -17.62
C LEU A 24 3.59 -9.35 -18.06
N ASP A 25 2.96 -9.20 -19.22
CA ASP A 25 2.07 -10.20 -19.75
C ASP A 25 2.81 -11.55 -19.99
N PRO A 26 2.29 -12.68 -19.48
CA PRO A 26 2.92 -13.99 -19.66
C PRO A 26 2.66 -14.63 -21.03
N CYS A 27 1.66 -14.16 -21.80
CA CYS A 27 1.32 -14.71 -23.10
C CYS A 27 2.28 -14.23 -24.19
N GLU A 28 2.78 -12.99 -24.09
CA GLU A 28 3.65 -12.37 -25.11
C GLU A 28 5.09 -12.06 -24.61
N PRO A 29 5.86 -13.03 -24.08
CA PRO A 29 7.19 -12.77 -23.53
C PRO A 29 8.22 -12.45 -24.62
N LEU A 30 8.01 -12.92 -25.85
CA LEU A 30 8.89 -12.66 -26.99
C LEU A 30 8.79 -11.20 -27.44
N LEU A 31 7.57 -10.69 -27.60
CA LEU A 31 7.30 -9.30 -27.96
C LEU A 31 7.90 -8.33 -26.93
N ILE A 32 7.69 -8.62 -25.64
CA ILE A 32 8.25 -7.80 -24.56
C ILE A 32 9.78 -7.86 -24.58
N SER A 33 10.38 -9.01 -24.87
CA SER A 33 11.83 -9.16 -24.94
C SER A 33 12.48 -8.35 -26.06
N MET A 34 11.77 -8.13 -27.17
CA MET A 34 12.28 -7.32 -28.29
C MET A 34 12.36 -5.83 -27.95
N ALA A 35 11.60 -5.37 -26.95
CA ALA A 35 11.67 -3.98 -26.49
C ALA A 35 12.96 -3.71 -25.70
N SER A 36 13.87 -2.93 -26.32
CA SER A 36 15.16 -2.56 -25.73
C SER A 36 15.20 -1.11 -25.24
N SER A 37 14.38 -0.23 -25.81
CA SER A 37 14.36 1.20 -25.51
C SER A 37 13.25 1.60 -24.52
N ARG A 38 13.39 2.78 -23.88
CA ARG A 38 12.33 3.35 -23.04
C ARG A 38 11.08 3.72 -23.83
N MET A 39 11.24 4.07 -25.11
CA MET A 39 10.13 4.44 -25.98
C MET A 39 9.27 3.23 -26.31
N ASP A 40 9.88 2.08 -26.58
CA ASP A 40 9.16 0.82 -26.85
C ASP A 40 8.40 0.36 -25.61
N ILE A 41 9.03 0.45 -24.43
CA ILE A 41 8.34 0.13 -23.16
C ILE A 41 7.15 1.09 -22.94
N ARG A 42 7.23 2.36 -23.33
CA ARG A 42 6.07 3.27 -23.27
C ARG A 42 4.92 2.85 -24.19
N LYS A 43 5.22 2.33 -25.38
CA LYS A 43 4.20 1.73 -26.26
C LYS A 43 3.56 0.52 -25.61
N LEU A 44 4.36 -0.41 -25.09
CA LEU A 44 3.86 -1.60 -24.38
C LEU A 44 3.02 -1.27 -23.14
N VAL A 45 3.32 -0.18 -22.44
CA VAL A 45 2.48 0.33 -21.34
C VAL A 45 1.15 0.86 -21.86
N LYS A 46 1.16 1.59 -22.99
CA LYS A 46 -0.05 2.10 -23.63
C LYS A 46 -0.95 0.97 -24.13
N ASP A 47 -0.34 -0.11 -24.62
CA ASP A 47 -1.01 -1.32 -25.11
C ASP A 47 -1.37 -2.30 -23.97
N ASN A 48 -1.16 -1.92 -22.71
CA ASN A 48 -1.44 -2.69 -21.48
C ASN A 48 -0.68 -4.02 -21.29
N LEU A 49 0.28 -4.35 -22.16
CA LEU A 49 1.19 -5.50 -22.00
C LEU A 49 2.12 -5.35 -20.79
N VAL A 50 2.42 -4.10 -20.40
CA VAL A 50 3.22 -3.77 -19.22
C VAL A 50 2.41 -2.84 -18.31
N THR A 51 2.02 -3.33 -17.15
CA THR A 51 1.10 -2.60 -16.26
C THR A 51 1.65 -2.50 -14.84
N ARG A 52 1.30 -1.42 -14.12
CA ARG A 52 1.59 -1.27 -12.69
C ARG A 52 0.53 -1.98 -11.85
N LYS A 53 0.94 -2.98 -11.07
CA LYS A 53 0.09 -3.60 -10.04
C LYS A 53 -0.28 -2.57 -8.97
N PRO A 54 -1.54 -2.55 -8.49
CA PRO A 54 -1.93 -1.70 -7.38
C PRO A 54 -1.16 -2.05 -6.09
N ASN A 55 -1.12 -1.09 -5.17
CA ASN A 55 -0.61 -1.35 -3.83
C ASN A 55 -1.62 -2.18 -3.03
N ILE A 56 -1.12 -3.09 -2.20
CA ILE A 56 -1.99 -3.84 -1.29
C ILE A 56 -2.44 -2.84 -0.22
N SER A 57 -3.75 -2.63 -0.12
CA SER A 57 -4.34 -1.75 0.89
C SER A 57 -4.87 -2.57 2.07
N TRP A 58 -4.50 -2.21 3.30
CA TRP A 58 -5.13 -2.77 4.49
C TRP A 58 -6.43 -2.03 4.82
N SER A 59 -7.49 -2.77 5.12
CA SER A 59 -8.77 -2.17 5.48
C SER A 59 -8.72 -1.51 6.87
N ARG A 60 -9.29 -0.31 6.99
CA ARG A 60 -9.44 0.40 8.27
C ARG A 60 -10.74 0.09 8.99
N TRP A 61 -11.57 -0.80 8.44
CA TRP A 61 -12.93 -1.07 8.91
C TRP A 61 -12.99 -1.51 10.37
N ARG A 62 -12.13 -2.47 10.79
CA ARG A 62 -12.08 -2.95 12.19
C ARG A 62 -11.69 -1.84 13.17
N ASN A 63 -10.73 -1.01 12.79
CA ASN A 63 -10.28 0.10 13.62
C ASN A 63 -11.36 1.19 13.74
N ARG A 64 -12.06 1.51 12.64
CA ARG A 64 -13.18 2.46 12.66
C ARG A 64 -14.32 1.97 13.56
N LYS A 65 -14.77 0.73 13.39
CA LYS A 65 -15.79 0.10 14.24
C LYS A 65 -15.40 0.03 15.72
N GLY A 66 -14.10 -0.08 16.01
CA GLY A 66 -13.57 -0.08 17.38
C GLY A 66 -13.44 1.32 18.01
N ASN A 67 -13.23 2.34 17.18
CA ASN A 67 -13.04 3.74 17.58
C ASN A 67 -14.32 4.57 17.46
N ASP A 68 -15.48 3.97 17.20
CA ASP A 68 -16.75 4.70 17.20
C ASP A 68 -16.89 5.46 18.52
N ILE A 69 -16.76 6.78 18.41
CA ILE A 69 -16.63 7.74 19.50
C ILE A 69 -17.94 7.72 20.28
N GLY A 70 -17.99 6.90 21.33
CA GLY A 70 -19.19 6.73 22.14
C GLY A 70 -19.66 5.29 22.34
N ASN A 71 -18.96 4.28 21.85
CA ASN A 71 -19.30 2.89 22.20
C ASN A 71 -18.77 2.56 23.62
N PRO A 72 -19.63 2.40 24.64
CA PRO A 72 -19.19 2.11 26.02
C PRO A 72 -18.64 0.68 26.18
N ARG A 73 -18.63 -0.11 25.11
CA ARG A 73 -18.06 -1.46 25.12
C ARG A 73 -16.53 -1.37 25.10
N ARG A 74 -15.85 -2.27 25.83
CA ARG A 74 -14.38 -2.43 25.91
C ARG A 74 -13.61 -1.38 26.75
N VAL A 75 -14.26 -0.61 27.62
CA VAL A 75 -13.60 0.35 28.55
C VAL A 75 -13.52 -0.11 30.02
N GLY A 76 -13.97 -1.33 30.33
CA GLY A 76 -13.96 -1.90 31.69
C GLY A 76 -12.54 -2.13 32.26
N TYR A 77 -12.43 -2.34 33.57
CA TYR A 77 -11.15 -2.43 34.29
C TYR A 77 -10.14 -3.41 33.65
N GLY A 78 -10.58 -4.60 33.24
CA GLY A 78 -9.70 -5.62 32.63
C GLY A 78 -9.19 -5.30 31.22
N LYS A 79 -9.68 -4.24 30.55
CA LYS A 79 -9.17 -3.78 29.24
C LYS A 79 -8.36 -2.49 29.34
N ARG A 80 -8.39 -1.82 30.49
CA ARG A 80 -7.61 -0.60 30.75
C ARG A 80 -6.14 -0.99 30.87
N LYS A 81 -5.29 -0.24 30.17
CA LYS A 81 -3.83 -0.34 30.29
C LYS A 81 -3.28 1.00 30.76
N GLY A 82 -2.23 0.95 31.59
CA GLY A 82 -1.62 2.13 32.20
C GLY A 82 -2.38 2.66 33.43
N THR A 83 -1.74 3.58 34.15
CA THR A 83 -2.29 4.20 35.36
C THR A 83 -3.47 5.14 35.04
N ARG A 84 -4.23 5.54 36.07
CA ARG A 84 -5.34 6.50 35.92
C ARG A 84 -4.83 7.84 35.37
N GLU A 85 -3.78 8.38 35.98
CA GLU A 85 -3.18 9.64 35.59
C GLU A 85 -2.58 9.62 34.18
N ALA A 86 -2.05 8.47 33.71
CA ALA A 86 -1.53 8.34 32.35
C ALA A 86 -2.62 8.39 31.26
N ARG A 87 -3.84 7.92 31.56
CA ARG A 87 -4.95 7.89 30.58
C ARG A 87 -5.66 9.24 30.47
N LEU A 88 -5.89 9.90 31.61
CA LEU A 88 -6.48 11.23 31.67
C LEU A 88 -6.04 11.91 32.98
N PRO A 89 -5.07 12.83 32.93
CA PRO A 89 -4.54 13.47 34.14
C PRO A 89 -5.57 14.30 34.88
N SER A 90 -5.58 14.19 36.20
CA SER A 90 -6.50 14.92 37.09
C SER A 90 -6.31 16.44 36.99
N LYS A 91 -5.06 16.91 36.84
CA LYS A 91 -4.76 18.34 36.65
C LYS A 91 -5.42 18.89 35.37
N LEU A 92 -5.42 18.11 34.30
CA LEU A 92 -5.98 18.53 33.01
C LEU A 92 -7.52 18.62 33.09
N LEU A 93 -8.16 17.70 33.81
CA LEU A 93 -9.58 17.76 34.11
C LEU A 93 -9.96 18.99 34.95
N TRP A 94 -9.14 19.34 35.94
CA TRP A 94 -9.36 20.52 36.77
C TRP A 94 -9.26 21.83 35.97
N MET A 95 -8.26 21.96 35.09
CA MET A 95 -8.12 23.14 34.23
C MET A 95 -9.21 23.27 33.15
N ARG A 96 -9.84 22.14 32.76
CA ARG A 96 -10.94 22.12 31.79
C ARG A 96 -12.31 22.42 32.42
N ARG A 97 -12.41 22.30 33.73
CA ARG A 97 -13.62 22.61 34.49
C ARG A 97 -13.70 24.12 34.70
#